data_AF-A0A9X0YTT2-F1
#
_entry.id   AF-A0A9X0YTT2-F1
#
_cell.length_a   1.000
_cell.length_b   1.000
_cell.length_c   1.000
_cell.angle_alpha   90.00
_cell.angle_beta   90.00
_cell.angle_gamma   90.00
#
_symmetry.space_group_name_H-M   'P 1'
#
loop_
_entity.id
_entity.type
_entity.pdbx_description
1 polymer ?
#
loop_
_entity_poly.entity_id
_entity_poly.type
_entity_poly.pdbx_seq_one_letter_code
_entity_poly.pdbx_strand_id
1 'polypeptide(L)' 'MNQTSKKKKSPLIILAVSVLFIAGLADIKYRGLFFRLLPESVQSFLAGIIR' A
#
# COMPACT_ATOMS: atom_id res chain seq x y z
N MET A 1 -3.57 41.30 2.31
CA MET A 1 -2.82 40.50 3.30
C MET A 1 -3.23 39.04 3.10
N ASN A 2 -2.46 38.30 2.30
CA ASN A 2 -2.96 37.12 1.61
C ASN A 2 -2.37 35.89 2.31
N GLN A 3 -3.06 35.41 3.35
CA GLN A 3 -2.62 34.24 4.10
C GLN A 3 -2.89 32.98 3.26
N THR A 4 -1.87 32.51 2.54
CA THR A 4 -1.88 31.20 1.92
C THR A 4 -1.76 30.15 3.03
N SER A 5 -2.90 29.60 3.42
CA SER A 5 -2.99 28.47 4.33
C SER A 5 -2.21 27.29 3.75
N LYS A 6 -0.95 27.11 4.20
CA LYS A 6 -0.14 25.93 3.92
C LYS A 6 -0.87 24.75 4.55
N LYS A 7 -1.67 24.03 3.76
CA LYS A 7 -2.29 22.75 4.14
C LYS A 7 -1.18 21.75 4.46
N LYS A 8 -0.72 21.74 5.72
CA LYS A 8 0.15 20.67 6.22
C LYS A 8 -0.68 19.39 6.11
N LYS A 9 -0.28 18.46 5.23
CA LYS A 9 -0.86 17.12 5.21
C LYS A 9 -0.74 16.58 6.63
N SER A 10 -1.88 16.26 7.24
CA SER A 10 -1.92 15.86 8.65
C SER A 10 -1.02 14.63 8.82
N PRO A 11 -0.06 14.63 9.76
CA PRO A 11 0.93 13.56 9.90
C PRO A 11 0.28 12.17 10.07
N LEU A 12 -0.94 12.13 10.60
CA LEU A 12 -1.78 10.94 10.70
C LEU A 12 -2.09 10.28 9.34
N ILE A 13 -2.30 11.07 8.29
CA ILE A 13 -2.59 10.55 6.94
C ILE A 13 -1.35 9.84 6.39
N ILE A 14 -0.18 10.43 6.59
CA ILE A 14 1.10 9.85 6.13
C ILE A 14 1.35 8.52 6.86
N LEU A 15 1.11 8.49 8.17
CA LEU A 15 1.23 7.28 8.98
C LEU A 15 0.26 6.18 8.52
N ALA A 16 -1.01 6.52 8.32
CA ALA A 16 -2.02 5.57 7.88
C ALA A 16 -1.68 4.95 6.50
N VAL A 17 -1.24 5.79 5.55
CA VAL A 17 -0.79 5.30 4.23
C VAL A 17 0.42 4.38 4.37
N SER A 18 1.39 4.73 5.23
CA SER A 18 2.58 3.90 5.44
C SER A 18 2.25 2.53 6.04
N VAL A 19 1.35 2.47 7.02
CA VAL A 19 0.90 1.21 7.63
C VAL A 19 0.15 0.34 6.62
N LEU A 20 -0.75 0.93 5.82
CA LEU A 20 -1.45 0.22 4.74
C LEU A 20 -0.47 -0.31 3.69
N PHE A 21 0.58 0.45 3.37
CA PHE A 21 1.61 0.02 2.42
C PHE A 21 2.38 -1.19 2.95
N ILE A 22 2.81 -1.15 4.21
CA ILE A 22 3.55 -2.26 4.84
C ILE A 22 2.66 -3.50 4.97
N ALA A 23 1.40 -3.33 5.39
CA ALA A 23 0.44 -4.43 5.49
C ALA A 23 0.15 -5.06 4.12
N GLY A 24 -0.03 -4.25 3.07
CA GLY A 24 -0.22 -4.74 1.71
C GLY A 24 1.00 -5.48 1.16
N LEU A 25 2.20 -4.94 1.36
CA LEU A 25 3.45 -5.59 0.95
C LEU A 25 3.68 -6.90 1.71
N ALA A 26 3.40 -6.93 3.02
CA ALA A 26 3.49 -8.14 3.83
C ALA A 26 2.48 -9.20 3.35
N ASP A 27 1.23 -8.80 3.10
CA ASP A 27 0.20 -9.71 2.59
C ASP A 27 0.60 -10.30 1.22
N ILE A 28 1.14 -9.49 0.31
CA ILE A 28 1.65 -9.98 -0.99
C ILE A 28 2.81 -10.97 -0.80
N LYS A 29 3.79 -10.63 0.05
CA LYS A 29 4.97 -11.47 0.28
C LYS A 29 4.63 -12.83 0.88
N TYR A 30 3.68 -12.87 1.82
CA TYR A 30 3.29 -14.09 2.53
C TYR A 30 2.09 -14.80 1.88
N ARG A 31 1.70 -14.42 0.65
CA ARG A 31 0.51 -14.95 -0.04
C ARG A 31 -0.75 -14.92 0.84
N GLY A 32 -0.92 -13.80 1.52
CA GLY A 32 -1.99 -13.52 2.46
C GLY A 32 -3.35 -13.35 1.80
N LEU A 33 -4.29 -12.82 2.57
CA LEU A 33 -5.72 -12.80 2.22
C LEU A 33 -5.98 -11.93 0.98
N PHE A 34 -5.34 -10.77 0.90
CA PHE A 34 -5.43 -9.90 -0.26
C PHE A 34 -4.76 -10.54 -1.46
N PHE A 35 -3.57 -11.13 -1.30
CA PHE A 35 -2.86 -11.84 -2.37
C PHE A 35 -3.73 -12.91 -3.05
N ARG A 36 -4.47 -13.69 -2.26
CA ARG A 36 -5.38 -14.73 -2.76
C ARG A 36 -6.63 -14.18 -3.43
N LEU A 37 -7.07 -12.99 -3.02
CA LEU A 37 -8.20 -12.28 -3.64
C LEU A 37 -7.81 -11.61 -4.96
N LEU A 38 -6.51 -11.43 -5.25
CA LEU A 38 -6.08 -10.92 -6.54
C LEU A 38 -6.39 -11.93 -7.66
N PRO A 39 -6.63 -11.45 -8.89
CA PRO A 39 -6.77 -12.33 -10.05
C PRO A 39 -5.51 -13.19 -10.27
N GLU A 40 -5.71 -14.42 -10.75
CA GLU A 40 -4.66 -15.39 -11.12
C GLU A 40 -3.52 -14.77 -11.96
N SER A 41 -3.86 -13.91 -12.92
CA SER A 41 -2.88 -13.21 -13.76
C SER A 41 -1.93 -12.31 -12.96
N VAL A 42 -2.46 -11.60 -11.96
CA VAL A 42 -1.68 -10.71 -11.10
C VAL A 42 -0.89 -11.51 -10.06
N GLN A 43 -1.49 -12.58 -9.51
CA GLN A 43 -0.77 -13.50 -8.62
C GLN A 43 0.44 -14.13 -9.30
N SER A 44 0.27 -14.61 -10.54
CA SER A 44 1.34 -15.20 -11.33
C SER A 44 2.44 -14.18 -11.66
N PHE A 45 2.06 -12.96 -12.04
CA PHE A 45 3.00 -11.86 -12.28
C PHE A 45 3.84 -11.52 -11.03
N LEU A 46 3.19 -11.35 -9.88
CA LEU A 46 3.87 -11.06 -8.62
C LEU A 46 4.73 -12.23 -8.14
N ALA A 47 4.27 -13.46 -8.28
CA ALA A 47 5.04 -14.66 -7.98
C ALA A 47 6.28 -14.80 -8.88
N GLY A 48 6.21 -14.31 -10.13
CA GLY A 48 7.34 -14.24 -11.05
C GLY A 48 8.38 -13.18 -10.68
N ILE A 49 7.97 -12.07 -10.05
CA ILE A 49 8.86 -10.98 -9.61
C ILE A 49 9.53 -11.27 -8.27
N ILE A 50 8.80 -11.93 -7.35
CA ILE A 50 9.28 -12.23 -5.99
C ILE A 50 10.12 -13.52 -5.92
N ARG A 51 10.12 -14.32 -7.01
CA ARG A 51 10.96 -15.51 -7.16
C ARG A 51 12.44 -15.18 -7.16
#